data_AF-R5I377-F1
#
_entry.id   AF-R5I377-F1
#
_cell.length_a   1.000
_cell.length_b   1.000
_cell.length_c   1.000
_cell.angle_alpha   90.00
_cell.angle_beta   90.00
_cell.angle_gamma   90.00
#
_symmetry.space_group_name_H-M   'P 1'
#
loop_
_entity.id
_entity.type
_entity.pdbx_description
1 polymer ?
#
loop_
_entity_poly.entity_id
_entity_poly.type
_entity_poly.pdbx_seq_one_letter_code
_entity_poly.pdbx_strand_id
1 'polypeptide(L)'
;MKKLLITLILMSVLPATLRGDDNIFREIEIRSVEATTRSLDTTPEASIYKDILSISFDASGICSFYIEDCFGATVYTGAFPANGMEYSYDLSGIGEGLLRLVIVNQRSEYEGYFNL
;
A
#
# COMPACT_ATOMS: atom_id res chain seq x y z
N MET A 1 -55.66 -20.68 -1.59
CA MET A 1 -54.70 -20.75 -0.47
C MET A 1 -53.48 -21.56 -0.90
N LYS A 2 -52.67 -20.96 -1.75
CA LYS A 2 -51.36 -21.41 -2.28
C LYS A 2 -50.68 -20.08 -2.67
N LYS A 3 -49.36 -19.96 -2.53
CA LYS A 3 -48.52 -18.77 -2.84
C LYS A 3 -48.07 -17.91 -1.65
N LEU A 4 -47.69 -18.50 -0.51
CA LEU A 4 -47.07 -17.74 0.59
C LEU A 4 -45.79 -18.38 1.17
N LEU A 5 -45.13 -19.28 0.42
CA LEU A 5 -44.01 -20.06 0.99
C LEU A 5 -42.73 -20.12 0.15
N ILE A 6 -42.54 -19.25 -0.85
CA ILE A 6 -41.36 -19.32 -1.74
C ILE A 6 -40.37 -18.16 -1.51
N THR A 7 -40.74 -17.12 -0.74
CA THR A 7 -39.93 -15.90 -0.65
C THR A 7 -38.92 -15.87 0.52
N LEU A 8 -38.75 -16.95 1.29
CA LEU A 8 -37.92 -16.96 2.50
C LEU A 8 -36.59 -17.76 2.36
N ILE A 9 -36.14 -18.05 1.14
CA ILE A 9 -34.87 -18.79 0.88
C ILE A 9 -33.82 -17.91 0.18
N LEU A 10 -34.09 -16.61 -0.05
CA LEU A 10 -33.14 -15.73 -0.73
C LEU A 10 -32.18 -14.98 0.21
N MET A 11 -32.22 -15.25 1.52
CA MET A 11 -31.56 -14.40 2.53
C MET A 11 -30.52 -15.14 3.37
N SER A 12 -30.02 -16.29 2.91
CA SER A 12 -29.16 -17.14 3.73
C SER A 12 -28.08 -17.87 2.93
N VAL A 13 -27.22 -17.18 2.18
CA VAL A 13 -25.85 -17.69 1.97
C VAL A 13 -24.90 -16.51 1.78
N LEU A 14 -24.12 -16.25 2.82
CA LEU A 14 -22.84 -15.56 2.92
C LEU A 14 -22.42 -14.65 1.74
N PRO A 15 -22.02 -13.38 1.99
CA PRO A 15 -20.87 -12.90 1.24
C PRO A 15 -19.71 -13.82 1.62
N ALA A 16 -19.35 -14.74 0.71
CA ALA A 16 -18.04 -15.34 0.75
C ALA A 16 -17.08 -14.15 0.74
N THR A 17 -16.50 -13.84 1.89
CA THR A 17 -15.28 -13.07 1.94
C THR A 17 -14.32 -13.88 1.11
N LEU A 18 -14.14 -13.49 -0.15
CA LEU A 18 -12.96 -13.83 -0.90
C LEU A 18 -11.81 -13.31 -0.03
N ARG A 19 -11.28 -14.17 0.84
CA ARG A 19 -9.88 -14.05 1.22
C ARG A 19 -9.16 -14.40 -0.07
N GLY A 20 -8.87 -13.37 -0.87
CA GLY A 20 -7.86 -13.49 -1.91
C GLY A 20 -6.64 -14.02 -1.19
N ASP A 21 -6.29 -15.27 -1.46
CA ASP A 21 -5.01 -15.83 -1.06
C ASP A 21 -3.97 -15.17 -1.96
N ASP A 22 -3.74 -13.88 -1.71
CA ASP A 22 -2.99 -12.95 -2.54
C ASP A 22 -1.50 -13.08 -2.22
N ASN A 23 -1.00 -14.32 -2.31
CA ASN A 23 0.43 -14.66 -2.24
C ASN A 23 1.16 -14.24 -3.54
N ILE A 24 0.82 -13.07 -4.07
CA ILE A 24 1.35 -12.56 -5.32
C ILE A 24 2.21 -11.35 -4.97
N PHE A 25 3.46 -11.38 -5.42
CA PHE A 25 4.34 -10.22 -5.37
C PHE A 25 3.77 -9.13 -6.29
N ARG A 26 3.60 -7.92 -5.76
CA ARG A 26 3.08 -6.77 -6.51
C ARG A 26 4.05 -5.61 -6.39
N GLU A 27 4.48 -5.10 -7.53
CA GLU A 27 5.20 -3.83 -7.59
C GLU A 27 4.23 -2.67 -7.33
N ILE A 28 4.69 -1.68 -6.58
CA ILE A 28 3.93 -0.45 -6.30
C ILE A 28 4.49 0.62 -7.23
N GLU A 29 3.67 1.10 -8.15
CA GLU A 29 4.07 2.19 -9.04
C GLU A 29 4.25 3.47 -8.22
N ILE A 30 5.50 3.95 -8.13
CA ILE A 30 5.85 5.17 -7.41
C ILE A 30 6.03 6.34 -8.37
N ARG A 31 5.47 7.49 -8.00
CA ARG A 31 5.63 8.76 -8.73
C ARG A 31 6.02 9.90 -7.80
N SER A 32 6.75 10.88 -8.33
CA SER A 32 7.04 12.13 -7.62
C SER A 32 5.80 13.02 -7.53
N VAL A 33 5.53 13.58 -6.34
CA VAL A 33 4.40 14.50 -6.10
C VAL A 33 4.74 15.91 -6.59
N GLU A 34 5.99 16.34 -6.44
CA GLU A 34 6.48 17.64 -6.91
C GLU A 34 7.60 17.46 -7.94
N ALA A 35 7.23 17.32 -9.21
CA ALA A 35 8.19 17.25 -10.31
C ALA A 35 8.86 18.62 -10.54
N THR A 36 9.95 18.90 -9.82
CA THR A 36 10.81 20.03 -10.20
C THR A 36 11.52 19.69 -11.51
N THR A 37 11.38 20.55 -12.53
CA THR A 37 11.74 20.30 -13.94
C THR A 37 13.25 20.14 -14.22
N ARG A 38 14.09 20.00 -13.19
CA ARG A 38 15.56 19.88 -13.31
C ARG A 38 16.18 18.82 -12.41
N SER A 39 15.42 17.93 -11.78
CA SER A 39 16.03 16.83 -11.04
C SER A 39 16.15 15.58 -11.92
N LEU A 40 17.38 15.05 -12.01
CA LEU A 40 17.59 13.62 -12.29
C LEU A 40 17.19 12.88 -11.00
N ASP A 41 15.91 12.95 -10.64
CA ASP A 41 15.42 12.31 -9.44
C ASP A 41 15.32 10.82 -9.72
N THR A 42 16.21 10.05 -9.11
CA THR A 42 15.97 8.63 -8.89
C THR A 42 14.64 8.49 -8.15
N THR A 43 13.79 7.58 -8.61
CA THR A 43 12.52 7.26 -7.94
C THR A 43 12.76 6.05 -7.04
N PRO A 44 12.23 6.02 -5.80
CA PRO A 44 12.29 4.81 -4.99
C PRO A 44 11.50 3.67 -5.63
N GLU A 45 11.95 2.45 -5.38
CA GLU A 45 11.26 1.22 -5.76
C GLU A 45 10.54 0.65 -4.54
N ALA A 46 9.31 0.18 -4.73
CA ALA A 46 8.55 -0.44 -3.65
C ALA A 46 7.73 -1.63 -4.16
N SER A 47 7.56 -2.63 -3.31
CA SER A 47 6.74 -3.81 -3.60
C SER A 47 6.08 -4.35 -2.35
N ILE A 48 4.97 -5.06 -2.54
CA ILE A 48 4.25 -5.75 -1.48
C ILE A 48 4.16 -7.24 -1.79
N TYR A 49 4.48 -8.06 -0.79
CA TYR A 49 4.22 -9.50 -0.81
C TYR A 49 3.58 -9.90 0.52
N LYS A 50 2.32 -10.35 0.47
CA LYS A 50 1.47 -10.49 1.67
C LYS A 50 1.42 -9.15 2.42
N ASP A 51 1.75 -9.16 3.70
CA ASP A 51 1.80 -7.98 4.56
C ASP A 51 3.21 -7.38 4.63
N ILE A 52 4.16 -7.82 3.79
CA ILE A 52 5.53 -7.33 3.82
C ILE A 52 5.75 -6.30 2.71
N LEU A 53 5.97 -5.05 3.12
CA LEU A 53 6.37 -3.95 2.24
C LEU A 53 7.88 -3.91 2.13
N SER A 54 8.42 -4.05 0.93
CA SER A 54 9.84 -3.81 0.63
C SER A 54 10.00 -2.46 -0.05
N ILE A 55 10.97 -1.66 0.41
CA ILE A 55 11.31 -0.35 -0.15
C ILE A 55 12.83 -0.30 -0.40
N SER A 56 13.23 0.17 -1.58
CA SER A 56 14.62 0.46 -1.92
C SER A 56 14.72 1.88 -2.48
N PHE A 57 15.77 2.60 -2.07
CA PHE A 57 16.04 3.91 -2.66
C PHE A 57 17.53 4.21 -2.67
N ASP A 58 18.10 4.37 -3.87
CA ASP A 58 19.47 4.83 -4.07
C ASP A 58 19.49 6.36 -4.19
N ALA A 59 19.64 7.03 -3.04
CA ALA A 59 19.73 8.48 -2.96
C ALA A 59 20.74 8.89 -1.88
N SER A 60 20.39 9.85 -1.02
CA SER A 60 21.28 10.32 0.05
C SER A 60 20.48 10.71 1.28
N GLY A 61 21.01 10.36 2.45
CA GLY A 61 20.40 10.70 3.74
C GLY A 61 19.43 9.65 4.25
N ILE A 62 18.56 10.08 5.16
CA ILE A 62 17.50 9.27 5.74
C ILE A 62 16.18 9.69 5.10
N CYS A 63 15.42 8.69 4.64
CA CYS A 63 14.04 8.85 4.20
C CYS A 63 13.11 8.46 5.34
N SER A 64 11.98 9.16 5.41
CA SER A 64 10.82 8.74 6.19
C SER A 64 9.72 8.31 5.24
N PHE A 65 8.87 7.39 5.65
CA PHE A 65 7.66 7.06 4.91
C PHE A 65 6.49 6.88 5.85
N TYR A 66 5.30 7.02 5.30
CA TYR A 66 4.05 6.76 6.00
C TYR A 66 3.03 6.15 5.05
N ILE A 67 2.06 5.44 5.63
CA ILE A 67 0.99 4.77 4.90
C ILE A 67 -0.33 5.36 5.40
N GLU A 68 -1.18 5.79 4.47
CA GLU A 68 -2.50 6.34 4.75
C GLU A 68 -3.59 5.38 4.28
N ASP A 69 -4.68 5.30 5.03
CA ASP A 69 -5.92 4.66 4.58
C ASP A 69 -6.69 5.54 3.57
N CYS A 70 -7.81 5.03 3.07
CA CYS A 70 -8.65 5.75 2.09
C CYS A 70 -9.34 7.00 2.65
N PHE A 71 -9.30 7.22 3.97
CA PHE A 71 -9.80 8.42 4.63
C PHE A 71 -8.67 9.44 4.90
N GLY A 72 -7.43 9.12 4.53
CA GLY A 72 -6.25 9.96 4.76
C GLY A 72 -5.70 9.86 6.18
N ALA A 73 -6.10 8.85 6.96
CA ALA A 73 -5.52 8.62 8.28
C ALA A 73 -4.22 7.83 8.16
N THR A 74 -3.15 8.31 8.79
CA THR A 74 -1.87 7.58 8.84
C THR A 74 -2.01 6.32 9.71
N VAL A 75 -1.81 5.15 9.11
CA VAL A 75 -1.91 3.83 9.77
C VAL A 75 -0.55 3.20 10.05
N TYR A 76 0.51 3.66 9.39
CA TYR A 76 1.88 3.19 9.60
C TYR A 76 2.90 4.30 9.32
N THR A 77 4.04 4.27 10.01
CA THR A 77 5.17 5.17 9.78
C THR A 77 6.49 4.43 9.95
N GLY A 78 7.48 4.75 9.12
CA GLY A 78 8.82 4.19 9.23
C GLY A 78 9.90 5.12 8.66
N ALA A 79 11.15 4.68 8.76
CA ALA A 79 12.30 5.38 8.22
C ALA A 79 13.41 4.41 7.80
N PHE A 80 14.17 4.77 6.76
CA PHE A 80 15.30 4.00 6.25
C PHE A 80 16.38 4.91 5.66
N PRO A 81 17.65 4.47 5.67
CA PRO A 81 18.70 5.16 4.92
C PRO A 81 18.52 4.91 3.41
N ALA A 82 18.61 5.97 2.61
CA ALA A 82 18.55 5.88 1.15
C ALA A 82 19.92 5.53 0.57
N ASN A 83 20.39 4.32 0.83
CA ASN A 83 21.73 3.81 0.47
C ASN A 83 21.70 2.73 -0.62
N GLY A 84 20.58 2.58 -1.33
CA GLY A 84 20.38 1.58 -2.38
C GLY A 84 20.10 0.15 -1.88
N MET A 85 19.98 -0.06 -0.56
CA MET A 85 19.57 -1.35 -0.01
C MET A 85 18.05 -1.45 0.08
N GLU A 86 17.54 -2.69 0.02
CA GLU A 86 16.14 -2.99 0.28
C GLU A 86 15.87 -3.15 1.79
N TYR A 87 14.78 -2.54 2.25
CA TYR A 87 14.28 -2.60 3.61
C TYR A 87 12.85 -3.14 3.62
N SER A 88 12.58 -4.14 4.46
CA SER A 88 11.27 -4.78 4.56
C SER A 88 10.56 -4.43 5.87
N TYR A 89 9.25 -4.22 5.79
CA TYR A 89 8.38 -3.81 6.90
C TYR A 89 7.17 -4.72 6.99
N ASP A 90 6.90 -5.22 8.19
CA ASP A 90 5.70 -5.99 8.49
C ASP A 90 4.53 -5.04 8.73
N LEU A 91 3.53 -5.14 7.86
CA LEU A 91 2.28 -4.38 7.89
C LEU A 91 1.11 -5.21 8.44
N SER A 92 1.36 -6.38 9.02
CA SER A 92 0.31 -7.22 9.56
C SER A 92 -0.48 -6.45 10.64
N GLY A 93 -1.79 -6.39 10.45
CA GLY A 93 -2.71 -5.74 11.39
C GLY A 93 -2.97 -4.24 11.18
N ILE A 94 -2.42 -3.60 10.13
CA ILE A 94 -2.77 -2.19 9.82
C ILE A 94 -4.14 -2.02 9.15
N GLY A 95 -4.77 -3.13 8.74
CA GLY A 95 -6.04 -3.16 8.02
C GLY A 95 -5.87 -3.54 6.55
N GLU A 96 -6.96 -3.99 5.93
CA GLU A 96 -7.05 -4.35 4.51
C GLU A 96 -7.65 -3.19 3.69
N GLY A 97 -7.38 -3.17 2.39
CA GLY A 97 -7.95 -2.20 1.44
C GLY A 97 -6.92 -1.35 0.71
N LEU A 98 -7.41 -0.30 0.03
CA LEU A 98 -6.57 0.62 -0.73
C LEU A 98 -5.81 1.56 0.21
N LEU A 99 -4.49 1.51 0.11
CA LEU A 99 -3.56 2.28 0.92
C LEU A 99 -2.69 3.17 0.03
N ARG A 100 -2.34 4.35 0.54
CA ARG A 100 -1.38 5.27 -0.07
C ARG A 100 -0.05 5.19 0.67
N LEU A 101 1.01 4.81 -0.02
CA LEU A 101 2.38 4.92 0.47
C LEU A 101 2.93 6.30 0.11
N VAL A 102 3.48 7.00 1.09
CA VAL A 102 4.20 8.27 0.86
C VAL A 102 5.62 8.15 1.39
N ILE A 103 6.60 8.46 0.56
CA ILE A 103 8.02 8.46 0.89
C ILE A 103 8.53 9.89 0.79
N VAL A 104 9.12 10.38 1.87
CA VAL A 104 9.67 11.73 1.98
C VAL A 104 11.18 11.64 2.14
N ASN A 105 11.88 12.27 1.21
CA ASN A 105 13.30 12.59 1.33
C ASN A 105 13.44 14.10 1.61
N GLN A 106 14.65 14.55 1.93
CA GLN A 106 14.98 15.96 2.21
C GLN A 106 14.59 16.94 1.09
N ARG A 107 14.35 16.46 -0.13
CA ARG A 107 14.14 17.28 -1.33
C ARG A 107 12.84 17.00 -2.08
N SER A 108 12.29 15.80 -1.94
CA SER A 108 11.23 15.31 -2.81
C SER A 108 10.28 14.41 -2.00
N GLU A 109 9.01 14.46 -2.37
CA GLU A 109 7.96 13.54 -1.90
C GLU A 109 7.55 12.63 -3.07
N TYR A 110 7.37 11.36 -2.76
CA TYR A 110 6.94 10.33 -3.69
C TYR A 110 5.73 9.61 -3.14
N GLU A 111 4.84 9.17 -4.02
CA GLU A 111 3.65 8.41 -3.64
C GLU A 111 3.41 7.20 -4.53
N GLY A 112 2.78 6.20 -3.95
CA GLY A 112 2.25 5.04 -4.65
C GLY A 112 1.01 4.50 -3.96
N TYR A 113 0.27 3.63 -4.64
CA TYR A 113 -0.95 3.04 -4.13
C TYR A 113 -0.90 1.53 -4.25
N PHE A 114 -1.36 0.84 -3.22
CA PHE A 114 -1.39 -0.62 -3.17
C PHE A 114 -2.57 -1.11 -2.34
N ASN A 115 -2.91 -2.39 -2.50
CA ASN A 115 -3.90 -3.05 -1.66
C ASN A 115 -3.21 -4.08 -0.77
N LEU A 116 -3.65 -4.11 0.49
CA LEU A 116 -3.48 -5.24 1.41
C LEU A 116 -4.78 -6.06 1.45
#